data_AF-A0A8S3TMX2-F1
#
_entry.id   AF-A0A8S3TMX2-F1
#
_cell.length_a   1.000
_cell.length_b   1.000
_cell.length_c   1.000
_cell.angle_alpha   90.00
_cell.angle_beta   90.00
_cell.angle_gamma   90.00
#
_symmetry.space_group_name_H-M   'P 1'
#
loop_
_entity.id
_entity.type
_entity.pdbx_description
1 polymer ?
#
loop_
_entity_poly.entity_id
_entity_poly.type
_entity_poly.pdbx_seq_one_letter_code
_entity_poly.pdbx_strand_id
1 'polypeptide(L)'
;MACTVAVEAVIGDHYNSQIRDLMEDDPEKHEELLKIIKKFRDDELHHHDTGLEHDAEKAPFYKALTQVIKVGCKGAVWISEKI
;
A
#
# COMPACT_ATOMS: atom_id res chain seq x y z
N MET A 1 9.21 -9.96 -6.27
CA MET A 1 8.19 -10.80 -6.96
C MET A 1 7.03 -9.91 -7.42
N ALA A 2 6.48 -10.14 -8.61
CA ALA A 2 5.44 -9.34 -9.23
C ALA A 2 4.17 -9.09 -8.37
N CYS A 3 3.63 -10.15 -7.75
CA CYS A 3 2.43 -10.02 -6.92
C CYS A 3 2.69 -9.17 -5.68
N THR A 4 3.86 -9.33 -5.04
CA THR A 4 4.25 -8.52 -3.87
C THR A 4 4.33 -7.05 -4.24
N VAL A 5 5.03 -6.69 -5.32
CA VAL A 5 5.13 -5.29 -5.77
C VAL A 5 3.75 -4.67 -6.04
N ALA A 6 2.84 -5.43 -6.66
CA ALA A 6 1.49 -4.96 -6.94
C ALA A 6 0.64 -4.71 -5.68
N VAL A 7 0.74 -5.59 -4.67
CA VAL A 7 0.01 -5.48 -3.40
C VAL A 7 0.58 -4.35 -2.55
N GLU A 8 1.89 -4.34 -2.31
CA GLU A 8 2.55 -3.35 -1.43
C GLU A 8 2.37 -1.92 -1.98
N ALA A 9 2.31 -1.73 -3.30
CA ALA A 9 1.99 -0.43 -3.90
C ALA A 9 0.59 0.08 -3.52
N VAL A 10 -0.42 -0.79 -3.43
CA VAL A 10 -1.78 -0.41 -3.04
C VAL A 10 -1.85 -0.13 -1.55
N ILE A 11 -1.16 -0.94 -0.75
CA ILE A 11 -1.11 -0.79 0.70
C ILE A 11 -0.38 0.50 1.07
N GLY A 12 0.76 0.79 0.43
CA GLY A 12 1.49 2.04 0.61
C GLY A 12 0.65 3.27 0.24
N ASP A 13 -0.10 3.23 -0.88
CA ASP A 13 -1.05 4.29 -1.26
C ASP A 13 -2.16 4.47 -0.21
N HIS A 14 -2.65 3.37 0.36
CA HIS A 14 -3.67 3.39 1.41
C HIS A 14 -3.14 4.03 2.71
N TYR A 15 -1.95 3.64 3.17
CA TYR A 15 -1.34 4.25 4.35
C TYR A 15 -1.03 5.74 4.14
N ASN A 16 -0.62 6.15 2.94
CA ASN A 16 -0.46 7.57 2.63
C ASN A 16 -1.78 8.35 2.73
N SER A 17 -2.88 7.75 2.31
CA SER A 17 -4.21 8.34 2.43
C SER A 17 -4.62 8.46 3.90
N GLN A 18 -4.44 7.40 4.70
CA GLN A 18 -4.70 7.44 6.15
C GLN A 18 -3.87 8.49 6.88
N ILE A 19 -2.57 8.62 6.56
CA ILE A 19 -1.71 9.65 7.15
C ILE A 19 -2.25 11.04 6.83
N ARG A 20 -2.67 11.28 5.57
CA ARG A 20 -3.23 12.55 5.15
C ARG A 20 -4.51 12.89 5.91
N ASP A 21 -5.43 11.95 6.01
CA ASP A 21 -6.71 12.15 6.72
C ASP A 21 -6.48 12.44 8.21
N LEU A 22 -5.57 11.70 8.86
CA LEU A 22 -5.22 11.91 10.27
C LEU A 22 -4.47 13.24 10.50
N MET A 23 -3.69 13.71 9.54
CA MET A 23 -3.04 15.02 9.59
C MET A 23 -4.03 16.18 9.37
N GLU A 24 -5.11 15.97 8.60
CA GLU A 24 -6.17 16.95 8.37
C GLU A 24 -7.16 17.02 9.56
N ASP A 25 -7.35 15.95 10.33
CA ASP A 25 -8.22 15.91 11.52
C ASP A 25 -7.57 16.57 12.76
N ASP A 26 -6.60 15.91 13.39
CA ASP A 26 -5.88 16.43 14.56
C ASP A 26 -4.53 15.68 14.74
N PRO A 27 -3.42 16.24 14.22
CA PRO A 27 -2.15 15.54 14.20
C PRO A 27 -1.53 15.35 15.59
N GLU A 28 -1.86 16.19 16.57
CA GLU A 28 -1.34 16.06 17.95
C GLU A 28 -2.08 14.94 18.68
N LYS A 29 -3.39 14.84 18.51
CA LYS A 29 -4.21 13.76 19.07
C LYS A 29 -3.84 12.39 18.49
N HIS A 30 -3.45 12.35 17.22
CA HIS A 30 -3.14 11.11 16.49
C HIS A 30 -1.64 10.83 16.35
N GLU A 31 -0.78 11.51 17.11
CA GLU A 31 0.70 11.43 16.95
C GLU A 31 1.23 9.99 16.97
N GLU A 32 0.79 9.19 17.95
CA GLU A 32 1.24 7.79 18.09
C GLU A 32 0.73 6.90 16.96
N LEU A 33 -0.52 7.10 16.51
CA LEU A 33 -1.08 6.37 15.38
C LEU A 33 -0.37 6.74 14.07
N LEU A 34 -0.08 8.02 13.87
CA LEU A 34 0.68 8.53 12.73
C LEU A 34 2.10 7.95 12.68
N LYS A 35 2.78 7.79 13.83
CA LYS A 35 4.10 7.12 13.89
C LYS A 35 4.01 5.66 13.45
N ILE A 36 3.00 4.94 13.92
CA ILE A 36 2.78 3.52 13.58
C ILE A 36 2.50 3.37 12.09
N ILE A 37 1.57 4.14 11.53
CA ILE A 37 1.20 4.07 10.11
C ILE A 37 2.38 4.47 9.22
N LYS A 38 3.17 5.50 9.60
CA LYS A 38 4.39 5.87 8.88
C LYS A 38 5.40 4.74 8.85
N LYS A 39 5.63 4.06 9.97
CA LYS A 39 6.53 2.90 10.03
C LYS A 39 6.08 1.79 9.07
N PHE A 40 4.80 1.42 9.13
CA PHE A 40 4.28 0.37 8.24
C PHE A 40 4.34 0.78 6.77
N ARG A 41 4.05 2.03 6.43
CA ARG A 41 4.23 2.55 5.07
C ARG A 41 5.67 2.40 4.59
N ASP A 42 6.64 2.74 5.43
CA ASP A 42 8.06 2.69 5.07
C ASP A 42 8.54 1.22 4.91
N ASP A 43 8.02 0.29 5.72
CA ASP A 43 8.28 -1.15 5.57
C ASP A 43 7.74 -1.69 4.23
N GLU A 44 6.54 -1.29 3.82
CA GLU A 44 5.93 -1.71 2.54
C GLU A 44 6.67 -1.12 1.32
N LEU A 45 7.17 0.12 1.44
CA LEU A 45 8.04 0.73 0.42
C LEU A 45 9.34 -0.06 0.24
N HIS A 46 9.95 -0.48 1.35
CA HIS A 46 11.16 -1.31 1.30
C HIS A 46 10.89 -2.69 0.69
N HIS A 47 9.74 -3.31 0.98
CA HIS A 47 9.32 -4.56 0.34
C HIS A 47 9.02 -4.38 -1.15
N HIS A 48 8.42 -3.25 -1.54
CA HIS A 48 8.17 -2.91 -2.93
C HIS A 48 9.47 -2.77 -3.72
N ASP A 49 10.45 -2.02 -3.20
CA ASP A 49 11.75 -1.82 -3.83
C ASP A 49 12.55 -3.12 -3.93
N THR A 50 12.60 -3.91 -2.86
CA THR A 50 13.18 -5.28 -2.89
C THR A 50 12.48 -6.16 -3.91
N GLY A 51 11.15 -6.01 -4.02
CA GLY A 51 10.31 -6.75 -4.95
C GLY A 51 10.59 -6.42 -6.42
N LEU A 52 10.96 -5.18 -6.71
CA LEU A 52 11.40 -4.68 -8.03
C LEU A 52 12.82 -5.14 -8.38
N GLU A 53 13.76 -5.08 -7.43
CA GLU A 53 15.14 -5.56 -7.62
C GLU A 53 15.21 -7.06 -7.93
N HIS A 54 14.25 -7.85 -7.42
CA HIS A 54 14.08 -9.27 -7.73
C HIS A 54 13.33 -9.54 -9.05
N ASP A 55 13.56 -8.72 -10.08
CA ASP A 55 13.18 -8.98 -11.49
C ASP A 55 11.68 -9.25 -11.72
N ALA A 56 10.81 -8.56 -10.97
CA ALA A 56 9.35 -8.66 -11.10
C ALA A 56 8.86 -8.28 -12.52
N GLU A 57 9.59 -7.42 -13.22
CA GLU A 57 9.23 -6.92 -14.56
C GLU A 57 9.44 -7.95 -15.68
N LYS A 58 10.22 -9.01 -15.46
CA LYS A 58 10.39 -10.10 -16.43
C LYS A 58 9.25 -11.11 -16.45
N ALA A 59 8.30 -11.01 -15.51
CA ALA A 59 7.13 -11.89 -15.52
C ALA A 59 6.23 -11.56 -16.72
N PRO A 60 5.94 -12.53 -17.62
CA PRO A 60 4.98 -12.31 -18.70
C PRO A 60 3.62 -11.93 -18.09
N PHE A 61 2.94 -10.95 -18.69
CA PHE A 61 1.66 -10.38 -18.20
C PHE A 61 1.72 -9.61 -16.86
N TYR A 62 2.91 -9.20 -16.40
CA TYR A 62 3.10 -8.44 -15.16
C TYR A 62 2.11 -7.28 -14.97
N LYS A 63 1.93 -6.44 -16.00
CA LYS A 63 1.00 -5.31 -15.94
C LYS A 63 -0.45 -5.72 -15.75
N ALA A 64 -0.90 -6.78 -16.43
CA ALA A 64 -2.28 -7.25 -16.32
C ALA A 64 -2.54 -7.86 -14.93
N LEU A 65 -1.62 -8.69 -14.43
CA LEU A 65 -1.71 -9.28 -13.09
C LEU A 65 -1.67 -8.20 -12.00
N THR A 66 -0.78 -7.21 -12.15
CA THR A 66 -0.70 -6.06 -11.26
C THR A 66 -2.02 -5.32 -11.21
N GLN A 67 -2.64 -5.01 -12.36
CA GLN A 67 -3.93 -4.32 -12.39
C GLN A 67 -5.05 -5.13 -11.72
N VAL A 68 -5.12 -6.44 -11.96
CA VAL A 68 -6.12 -7.31 -11.31
C VAL A 68 -5.96 -7.29 -9.79
N ILE A 69 -4.73 -7.42 -9.29
CA ILE A 69 -4.43 -7.35 -7.87
C ILE A 69 -4.81 -5.98 -7.30
N LYS A 70 -4.45 -4.89 -8.00
CA LYS A 70 -4.79 -3.53 -7.55
C LYS A 70 -6.29 -3.33 -7.43
N VAL A 71 -7.06 -3.80 -8.40
CA VAL A 71 -8.53 -3.72 -8.38
C VAL A 71 -9.10 -4.57 -7.25
N GLY A 72 -8.59 -5.79 -7.05
CA GLY A 72 -9.02 -6.68 -5.98
C GLY A 72 -8.77 -6.10 -4.58
N CYS A 73 -7.56 -5.60 -4.32
CA CYS A 73 -7.21 -4.97 -3.04
C CYS A 73 -8.03 -3.70 -2.77
N LYS A 74 -8.21 -2.83 -3.78
CA LYS A 74 -9.07 -1.65 -3.63
C LYS A 74 -10.52 -2.03 -3.34
N GLY A 75 -11.03 -3.09 -3.97
CA GLY A 75 -12.36 -3.62 -3.67
C GLY A 75 -12.47 -4.12 -2.23
N ALA A 76 -11.47 -4.85 -1.73
CA ALA A 76 -11.45 -5.34 -0.36
C ALA A 76 -11.41 -4.19 0.67
N VAL A 77 -10.58 -3.17 0.44
CA VAL A 77 -10.52 -1.97 1.30
C VAL A 77 -11.87 -1.27 1.32
N TRP A 78 -12.48 -1.02 0.16
CA TRP A 78 -13.79 -0.36 0.07
C TRP A 78 -14.91 -1.12 0.79
N ILE A 79 -14.89 -2.46 0.75
CA ILE A 79 -15.84 -3.28 1.51
C ILE A 79 -15.59 -3.09 3.01
N SER A 80 -14.33 -3.12 3.46
CA SER A 80 -13.97 -2.97 4.87
C SER A 80 -14.30 -1.59 5.44
N GLU A 81 -14.23 -0.52 4.64
CA GLU A 81 -14.64 0.83 5.07
C GLU A 81 -16.17 0.99 5.21
N LYS A 82 -16.95 0.08 4.62
CA LYS A 82 -18.42 0.13 4.64
C LYS A 82 -19.07 -0.68 5.79
N ILE A 83 -18.30 -1.47 6.51
CA ILE A 83 -18.75 -2.26 7.67
C ILE A 83 -18.40 -1.48 8.94
#